data_AF-A0A7S1C989-F1
#
_entry.id   AF-A0A7S1C989-F1
#
_cell.length_a   1.000
_cell.length_b   1.000
_cell.length_c   1.000
_cell.angle_alpha   90.00
_cell.angle_beta   90.00
_cell.angle_gamma   90.00
#
_symmetry.space_group_name_H-M   'P 1'
#
loop_
_entity.id
_entity.type
_entity.pdbx_description
1 polymer ?
#
loop_
_entity_poly.entity_id
_entity_poly.type
_entity_poly.pdbx_seq_one_letter_code
_entity_poly.pdbx_strand_id
1 'polypeptide(L)'
;GDGSERWSGGSAQFDEDIEAATVSRVAFGHGDSYFVIYKRGPTVWRCSGIDRHILDDIKSERPAKLRYVALGPARDEVFARFDTGHTMLWTNNKKLARYYDCVKAKGGKVRQVVFGGGDAFVLRYSK
;
A
#
# COMPACT_ATOMS: atom_id res chain seq x y z
N GLY A 1 11.90 -45.57 3.25
CA GLY A 1 10.54 -45.03 3.30
C GLY A 1 10.65 -43.56 2.99
N ASP A 2 10.04 -43.11 1.91
CA ASP A 2 9.95 -41.68 1.60
C ASP A 2 8.92 -41.08 2.55
N GLY A 3 9.34 -40.08 3.34
CA GLY A 3 8.47 -39.41 4.31
C GLY A 3 7.47 -38.47 3.65
N SER A 4 6.69 -38.98 2.69
CA SER A 4 5.61 -38.22 2.04
C SER A 4 4.29 -38.49 2.77
N GLU A 5 4.03 -37.71 3.83
CA GLU A 5 2.69 -37.64 4.39
C GLU A 5 1.77 -36.88 3.44
N ARG A 6 0.79 -37.58 2.86
CA ARG A 6 -0.34 -36.95 2.19
C ARG A 6 -1.26 -36.35 3.25
N TRP A 7 -1.25 -35.04 3.36
CA TRP A 7 -2.20 -34.28 4.17
C TRP A 7 -3.60 -34.35 3.54
N SER A 8 -4.48 -35.18 4.10
CA SER A 8 -5.90 -35.19 3.77
C SER A 8 -6.68 -34.40 4.83
N GLY A 9 -7.06 -33.17 4.50
CA GLY A 9 -8.03 -32.37 5.25
C GLY A 9 -7.45 -31.14 5.95
N GLY A 10 -7.24 -30.05 5.19
CA GLY A 10 -7.16 -28.72 5.79
C GLY A 10 -8.52 -28.38 6.41
N SER A 11 -8.56 -28.11 7.72
CA SER A 11 -9.77 -27.61 8.36
C SER A 11 -10.03 -26.19 7.88
N ALA A 12 -11.31 -25.78 7.78
CA ALA A 12 -11.66 -24.40 7.44
C ALA A 12 -10.97 -23.37 8.35
N GLN A 13 -10.68 -23.75 9.60
CA GLN A 13 -9.91 -22.94 10.55
C GLN A 13 -8.46 -22.72 10.09
N PHE A 14 -7.78 -23.74 9.57
CA PHE A 14 -6.42 -23.60 9.05
C PHE A 14 -6.37 -22.72 7.80
N ASP A 15 -7.34 -22.87 6.90
CA ASP A 15 -7.47 -22.00 5.72
C ASP A 15 -7.81 -20.56 6.13
N GLU A 16 -8.66 -20.36 7.15
CA GLU A 16 -8.94 -19.03 7.72
C GLU A 16 -7.73 -18.40 8.41
N ASP A 17 -6.93 -19.19 9.13
CA ASP A 17 -5.72 -18.73 9.81
C ASP A 17 -4.62 -18.38 8.80
N ILE A 18 -4.45 -19.20 7.75
CA ILE A 18 -3.59 -18.87 6.60
C ILE A 18 -4.10 -17.62 5.91
N GLU A 19 -5.39 -17.51 5.60
CA GLU A 19 -5.94 -16.30 4.98
C GLU A 19 -5.76 -15.06 5.85
N ALA A 20 -5.89 -15.18 7.17
CA ALA A 20 -5.69 -14.09 8.10
C ALA A 20 -4.23 -13.62 8.14
N ALA A 21 -3.28 -14.54 8.07
CA ALA A 21 -1.84 -14.28 8.00
C ALA A 21 -1.30 -14.09 6.58
N THR A 22 -2.14 -14.17 5.54
CA THR A 22 -1.71 -14.03 4.15
C THR A 22 -1.40 -12.56 3.83
N VAL A 23 -0.16 -12.31 3.43
CA VAL A 23 0.27 -11.02 2.88
C VAL A 23 -0.53 -10.73 1.60
N SER A 24 -1.28 -9.64 1.61
CA SER A 24 -2.04 -9.17 0.44
C SER A 24 -1.20 -8.25 -0.44
N ARG A 25 -0.34 -7.41 0.17
CA ARG A 25 0.54 -6.48 -0.52
C ARG A 25 1.80 -6.19 0.29
N VAL A 26 2.88 -5.94 -0.43
CA VAL A 26 4.12 -5.37 0.10
C VAL A 26 4.50 -4.16 -0.75
N ALA A 27 5.02 -3.12 -0.11
CA ALA A 27 5.68 -2.00 -0.77
C ALA A 27 7.05 -1.79 -0.14
N PHE A 28 8.05 -1.54 -0.97
CA PHE A 28 9.40 -1.16 -0.56
C PHE A 28 9.65 0.28 -0.98
N GLY A 29 10.33 1.03 -0.13
CA GLY A 29 10.65 2.44 -0.34
C GLY A 29 12.11 2.75 -0.07
N HIS A 30 12.41 4.04 0.05
CA HIS A 30 13.74 4.52 0.36
C HIS A 30 14.35 3.89 1.63
N GLY A 31 15.60 3.45 1.54
CA GLY A 31 16.34 2.81 2.63
C GLY A 31 15.75 1.45 3.01
N ASP A 32 15.63 1.20 4.32
CA ASP A 32 15.04 -0.04 4.86
C ASP A 32 13.51 0.03 5.00
N SER A 33 12.87 0.95 4.26
CA SER A 33 11.45 1.22 4.44
C SER A 33 10.58 0.21 3.72
N TYR A 34 9.63 -0.39 4.42
CA TYR A 34 8.63 -1.27 3.85
C TYR A 34 7.27 -1.15 4.52
N PHE A 35 6.25 -1.58 3.79
CA PHE A 35 4.87 -1.73 4.25
C PHE A 35 4.37 -3.12 3.87
N VAL A 36 3.71 -3.80 4.80
CA VAL A 36 3.08 -5.11 4.60
C VAL A 36 1.61 -5.00 5.00
N ILE A 37 0.72 -5.25 4.05
CA ILE A 37 -0.73 -5.27 4.25
C ILE A 37 -1.18 -6.73 4.19
N TYR A 38 -1.75 -7.24 5.27
CA TYR A 38 -2.32 -8.59 5.33
C TYR A 38 -3.79 -8.59 4.89
N LYS A 39 -4.31 -9.73 4.41
CA LYS A 39 -5.72 -9.83 3.95
C LYS A 39 -6.73 -9.56 5.08
N ARG A 40 -6.53 -10.16 6.26
CA ARG A 40 -7.40 -9.96 7.45
C ARG A 40 -6.64 -9.56 8.72
N GLY A 41 -5.38 -9.15 8.58
CA GLY A 41 -4.49 -8.80 9.69
C GLY A 41 -4.18 -7.31 9.84
N PRO A 42 -3.38 -6.94 10.86
CA PRO A 42 -2.88 -5.58 11.02
C PRO A 42 -1.99 -5.20 9.83
N THR A 43 -1.84 -3.91 9.56
CA THR A 43 -0.80 -3.44 8.64
C THR A 43 0.49 -3.26 9.41
N VAL A 44 1.58 -3.81 8.90
CA VAL A 44 2.92 -3.70 9.50
C VAL A 44 3.77 -2.79 8.64
N TRP A 45 4.60 -1.97 9.26
CA TRP A 45 5.52 -1.11 8.55
C TRP A 45 6.82 -0.92 9.31
N ARG A 46 7.90 -0.77 8.56
CA ARG A 46 9.18 -0.22 9.04
C ARG A 46 9.48 0.95 8.12
N CYS A 47 9.55 2.16 8.65
CA CYS A 47 9.59 3.37 7.81
C CYS A 47 10.69 4.32 8.28
N SER A 48 11.90 3.81 8.48
CA SER A 48 13.06 4.63 8.90
C SER A 48 13.46 5.67 7.86
N GLY A 49 13.06 5.47 6.60
CA GLY A 49 13.30 6.40 5.49
C GLY A 49 12.08 7.21 5.08
N ILE A 50 10.97 7.21 5.83
CA ILE A 50 9.78 8.03 5.52
C ILE A 50 9.60 9.08 6.60
N ASP A 51 9.24 10.30 6.20
CA ASP A 51 8.98 11.38 7.14
C ASP A 51 7.84 11.05 8.11
N ARG A 52 8.08 11.32 9.40
CA ARG A 52 7.17 10.92 10.49
C ARG A 52 5.76 11.49 10.33
N HIS A 53 5.63 12.73 9.87
CA HIS A 53 4.33 13.38 9.72
C HIS A 53 3.44 12.64 8.71
N ILE A 54 4.00 12.10 7.62
CA ILE A 54 3.27 11.28 6.64
C ILE A 54 2.67 10.04 7.30
N LEU A 55 3.44 9.38 8.17
CA LEU A 55 2.97 8.20 8.90
C LEU A 55 1.87 8.55 9.90
N ASP A 56 1.99 9.71 10.55
CA ASP A 56 1.02 10.16 11.54
C ASP A 56 -0.30 10.57 10.86
N ASP A 57 -0.23 11.20 9.68
CA ASP A 57 -1.41 11.48 8.85
C ASP A 57 -2.11 10.18 8.42
N ILE A 58 -1.38 9.19 7.89
CA ILE A 58 -1.94 7.88 7.52
C ILE A 58 -2.61 7.18 8.71
N LYS A 59 -2.04 7.28 9.92
CA LYS A 59 -2.62 6.70 11.13
C LYS A 59 -3.87 7.45 11.60
N SER A 60 -3.97 8.74 11.29
CA SER A 60 -5.09 9.59 11.71
C SER A 60 -6.40 9.25 10.98
N GLU A 61 -6.32 8.62 9.82
CA GLU A 61 -7.46 8.17 8.99
C GLU A 61 -8.29 7.01 9.61
N ARG A 62 -8.00 6.59 10.83
CA ARG A 62 -8.80 5.58 11.54
C ARG A 62 -10.27 6.03 11.65
N PRO A 63 -11.24 5.12 11.44
CA PRO A 63 -11.09 3.66 11.37
C PRO A 63 -10.79 3.08 9.96
N ALA A 64 -10.54 3.92 8.95
CA ALA A 64 -10.32 3.47 7.58
C ALA A 64 -9.08 2.54 7.49
N LYS A 65 -9.21 1.45 6.73
CA LYS A 65 -8.13 0.47 6.56
C LYS A 65 -7.33 0.79 5.31
N LEU A 66 -6.01 0.76 5.43
CA LEU A 66 -5.13 0.93 4.28
C LEU A 66 -5.28 -0.26 3.32
N ARG A 67 -5.58 0.02 2.04
CA ARG A 67 -5.77 -0.99 0.98
C ARG A 67 -4.63 -1.05 -0.02
N TYR A 68 -3.93 0.06 -0.18
CA TYR A 68 -2.79 0.16 -1.06
C TYR A 68 -1.86 1.25 -0.57
N VAL A 69 -0.57 0.98 -0.68
CA VAL A 69 0.47 1.98 -0.44
C VAL A 69 1.54 1.81 -1.51
N ALA A 70 2.08 2.92 -1.98
CA ALA A 70 3.29 2.95 -2.76
C ALA A 70 4.28 3.88 -2.08
N LEU A 71 5.53 3.44 -2.04
CA LEU A 71 6.63 4.19 -1.48
C LEU A 71 7.55 4.57 -2.65
N GLY A 72 7.91 5.84 -2.71
CA GLY A 72 8.79 6.36 -3.73
C GLY A 72 10.26 6.24 -3.37
N PRO A 73 11.14 6.58 -4.32
CA PRO A 73 12.57 6.63 -4.10
C PRO A 73 12.99 7.73 -3.12
N ALA A 74 12.19 8.78 -2.91
CA ALA A 74 12.45 9.81 -1.91
C ALA A 74 11.66 9.59 -0.60
N ARG A 75 12.14 10.21 0.48
CA ARG A 75 11.59 10.04 1.84
C ARG A 75 10.18 10.59 2.02
N ASP A 76 9.79 11.52 1.17
CA ASP A 76 8.51 12.22 1.17
C ASP A 76 7.62 11.83 -0.01
N GLU A 77 7.94 10.72 -0.68
CA GLU A 77 7.14 10.17 -1.77
C GLU A 77 6.33 8.97 -1.29
N VAL A 78 5.05 9.21 -1.02
CA VAL A 78 4.12 8.19 -0.54
C VAL A 78 2.77 8.40 -1.20
N PHE A 79 2.17 7.31 -1.67
CA PHE A 79 0.76 7.27 -2.02
C PHE A 79 0.04 6.27 -1.12
N ALA A 80 -1.04 6.70 -0.48
CA ALA A 80 -1.88 5.86 0.37
C ALA A 80 -3.31 5.84 -0.18
N ARG A 81 -3.93 4.66 -0.20
CA ARG A 81 -5.35 4.48 -0.52
C ARG A 81 -6.02 3.63 0.54
N PHE A 82 -7.13 4.12 1.05
CA PHE A 82 -7.93 3.47 2.07
C PHE A 82 -9.11 2.68 1.45
N ASP A 83 -9.74 1.83 2.25
CA ASP A 83 -10.91 1.05 1.87
C ASP A 83 -12.16 1.89 1.62
N THR A 84 -12.25 3.06 2.25
CA THR A 84 -13.25 4.11 1.97
C THR A 84 -13.11 4.70 0.56
N GLY A 85 -11.99 4.44 -0.12
CA GLY A 85 -11.65 5.06 -1.40
C GLY A 85 -10.96 6.41 -1.28
N HIS A 86 -10.78 6.94 -0.06
CA HIS A 86 -9.94 8.12 0.18
C HIS A 86 -8.49 7.83 -0.24
N THR A 87 -7.82 8.84 -0.79
CA THR A 87 -6.43 8.76 -1.21
C THR A 87 -5.64 9.98 -0.74
N MET A 88 -4.40 9.73 -0.34
CA MET A 88 -3.43 10.75 0.04
C MET A 88 -2.16 10.58 -0.80
N LEU A 89 -1.55 11.69 -1.18
CA LEU A 89 -0.34 11.74 -1.99
C LEU A 89 0.62 12.77 -1.40
N TRP A 90 1.82 12.31 -1.05
CA TRP A 90 2.98 13.15 -0.78
C TRP A 90 3.98 12.88 -1.89
N THR A 91 4.43 13.93 -2.58
CA THR A 91 5.44 13.81 -3.63
C THR A 91 6.05 15.17 -3.99
N ASN A 92 7.33 15.18 -4.32
CA ASN A 92 8.00 16.32 -4.95
C ASN A 92 7.89 16.30 -6.48
N ASN A 93 7.39 15.21 -7.06
CA ASN A 93 7.17 15.10 -8.50
C ASN A 93 5.97 15.96 -8.91
N LYS A 94 6.26 17.19 -9.36
CA LYS A 94 5.26 18.19 -9.78
C LYS A 94 4.35 17.68 -10.90
N LYS A 95 4.85 16.80 -11.77
CA LYS A 95 4.03 16.20 -12.83
C LYS A 95 3.00 15.26 -12.22
N LEU A 96 3.43 14.32 -11.37
CA LEU A 96 2.53 13.40 -10.68
C LEU A 96 1.46 14.14 -9.88
N ALA A 97 1.84 15.13 -9.08
CA ALA A 97 0.90 15.96 -8.32
C ALA A 97 -0.16 16.60 -9.23
N ARG A 98 0.26 17.21 -10.35
CA ARG A 98 -0.66 17.81 -11.34
C ARG A 98 -1.63 16.79 -11.95
N TYR A 99 -1.15 15.60 -12.31
CA TYR A 99 -2.03 14.55 -12.85
C TYR A 99 -3.03 14.03 -11.80
N TYR A 100 -2.57 13.86 -10.56
CA TYR A 100 -3.39 13.47 -9.43
C TYR A 100 -4.55 14.45 -9.20
N ASP A 101 -4.24 15.74 -9.12
CA ASP A 101 -5.25 16.79 -8.94
C ASP A 101 -6.22 16.88 -10.12
N CYS A 102 -5.72 16.75 -11.35
CA CYS A 102 -6.54 16.76 -12.56
C CYS A 102 -7.55 15.60 -12.59
N VAL A 103 -7.15 14.40 -12.14
CA VAL A 103 -8.06 13.26 -12.03
C VAL A 103 -9.15 13.55 -11.00
N LYS A 104 -8.78 14.05 -9.81
CA LYS A 104 -9.75 14.36 -8.75
C LYS A 104 -10.72 15.48 -9.16
N ALA A 105 -10.22 16.54 -9.79
CA ALA A 105 -11.03 17.66 -10.26
C ALA A 105 -12.08 17.25 -11.30
N LYS A 106 -11.81 16.19 -12.06
CA LYS A 106 -12.75 15.60 -13.03
C LYS A 106 -13.69 14.54 -12.42
N GLY A 107 -13.71 14.40 -11.10
CA GLY A 107 -14.49 13.40 -10.39
C GLY A 107 -13.92 11.98 -10.47
N GLY A 108 -12.75 11.80 -11.08
CA GLY A 108 -12.09 10.51 -11.19
C GLY A 108 -11.51 10.02 -9.86
N LYS A 109 -11.33 8.70 -9.76
CA LYS A 109 -10.77 8.04 -8.57
C LYS A 109 -9.39 7.50 -8.87
N VAL A 110 -8.36 8.06 -8.23
CA VAL A 110 -7.00 7.51 -8.30
C VAL A 110 -6.98 6.17 -7.58
N ARG A 111 -6.53 5.13 -8.26
CA ARG A 111 -6.56 3.75 -7.76
C ARG A 111 -5.19 3.31 -7.29
N GLN A 112 -4.14 3.62 -8.03
CA GLN A 112 -2.78 3.19 -7.74
C GLN A 112 -1.80 4.23 -8.29
N VAL A 113 -0.68 4.38 -7.59
CA VAL A 113 0.51 5.09 -8.06
C VAL A 113 1.67 4.11 -7.93
N VAL A 114 2.53 4.05 -8.94
CA VAL A 114 3.82 3.36 -8.85
C VAL A 114 4.89 4.39 -9.16
N PHE A 115 5.83 4.56 -8.24
CA PHE A 115 7.00 5.42 -8.43
C PHE A 115 8.06 4.68 -9.24
N GLY A 116 8.63 5.34 -10.23
CA GLY A 116 9.80 4.89 -10.99
C GLY A 116 11.04 5.70 -10.63
N GLY A 117 12.17 5.39 -11.27
CA GLY A 117 13.39 6.19 -11.12
C GLY A 117 13.25 7.59 -11.73
N GLY A 118 13.86 8.59 -11.09
CA GLY A 118 13.76 9.99 -11.51
C GLY A 118 12.32 10.52 -11.43
N ASP A 119 11.86 11.15 -12.51
CA ASP A 119 10.50 11.72 -12.59
C ASP A 119 9.44 10.73 -13.10
N ALA A 120 9.80 9.45 -13.31
CA ALA A 120 8.90 8.46 -13.88
C ALA A 120 7.84 8.00 -12.87
N PHE A 121 6.59 7.86 -13.31
CA PHE A 121 5.51 7.29 -12.51
C PHE A 121 4.45 6.64 -13.40
N VAL A 122 3.69 5.73 -12.80
CA VAL A 122 2.43 5.24 -13.37
C VAL A 122 1.30 5.62 -12.43
N LEU A 123 0.29 6.34 -12.95
CA LEU A 123 -0.93 6.66 -12.22
C LEU A 123 -2.11 5.93 -12.87
N ARG A 124 -2.70 4.98 -12.14
CA ARG A 124 -3.91 4.27 -12.55
C ARG A 124 -5.13 4.94 -11.92
N TYR A 125 -6.12 5.28 -12.72
CA TYR A 125 -7.36 5.91 -12.27
C TYR A 125 -8.59 5.28 -12.94
N SER A 126 -9.76 5.51 -12.35
CA SER A 126 -11.06 5.26 -12.98
C SER A 126 -11.81 6.57 -13.14
N LYS A 127 -12.63 6.67 -14.18
CA LYS A 127 -13.68 7.69 -14.24
C LYS A 127 -14.76 7.40 -13.20
#